data_AF-A0A4S4FF47-F1
#
_entry.id   AF-A0A4S4FF47-F1
#
_cell.length_a   1.000
_cell.length_b   1.000
_cell.length_c   1.000
_cell.angle_alpha   90.00
_cell.angle_beta   90.00
_cell.angle_gamma   90.00
#
_symmetry.space_group_name_H-M   'P 1'
#
loop_
_entity.id
_entity.type
_entity.pdbx_description
1 polymer ?
#
loop_
_entity_poly.entity_id
_entity_poly.type
_entity_poly.pdbx_seq_one_letter_code
_entity_poly.pdbx_strand_id
1 'polypeptide(L)' 'MSCTQLNNGLWRITRDSGQVLGYVEHIENGALPRFQAKRLASTGRSFVAAGEFWSFDDAVDCLRFS' A
#
# COMPACT_ATOMS: atom_id res chain seq x y z
N MET A 1 2.81 6.46 12.49
CA MET A 1 2.63 6.20 11.04
C MET A 1 1.23 6.62 10.67
N SER A 2 0.97 7.09 9.44
CA SER A 2 -0.38 7.45 9.00
C SER A 2 -0.76 6.77 7.70
N CYS A 3 -2.04 6.39 7.61
CA CYS A 3 -2.70 5.94 6.40
C CYS A 3 -3.68 7.03 5.95
N THR A 4 -3.37 7.69 4.84
CA THR A 4 -4.25 8.71 4.27
C THR A 4 -4.98 8.12 3.07
N GLN A 5 -6.30 8.06 3.13
CA GLN A 5 -7.10 7.68 1.98
C GLN A 5 -7.05 8.78 0.92
N LEU A 6 -6.67 8.42 -0.30
CA LEU A 6 -6.58 9.34 -1.44
C LEU A 6 -7.82 9.27 -2.34
N ASN A 7 -8.43 8.08 -2.47
CA ASN A 7 -9.67 7.86 -3.20
C ASN A 7 -10.38 6.57 -2.72
N ASN A 8 -11.45 6.18 -3.41
CA ASN A 8 -12.26 5.01 -3.09
C ASN A 8 -11.51 3.71 -3.43
N GLY A 9 -10.62 3.29 -2.53
CA GLY A 9 -9.80 2.10 -2.70
C GLY A 9 -8.31 2.36 -2.76
N LEU A 10 -7.81 3.59 -2.61
CA LEU A 10 -6.36 3.87 -2.58
C LEU A 10 -5.96 4.61 -1.30
N TRP A 11 -4.98 4.06 -0.60
CA TRP A 11 -4.40 4.63 0.60
C TRP A 11 -2.90 4.86 0.41
N ARG A 12 -2.42 6.02 0.87
CA ARG A 12 -1.00 6.33 0.97
C ARG A 12 -0.52 6.03 2.39
N ILE A 13 0.55 5.25 2.50
CA ILE A 13 1.16 4.88 3.78
C ILE A 13 2.42 5.71 3.99
N THR A 14 2.46 6.46 5.09
CA THR A 14 3.59 7.35 5.41
C THR A 14 4.11 7.12 6.82
N ARG A 15 5.44 7.15 6.99
CA ARG A 15 6.08 7.17 8.31
C ARG A 15 5.81 8.49 9.02
N ASP A 16 6.00 8.51 10.34
CA ASP A 16 5.90 9.74 11.15
C ASP A 16 6.87 10.84 10.71
N SER A 17 7.97 10.46 10.05
CA SER A 17 8.91 11.40 9.43
C SER A 17 8.38 12.08 8.16
N GLY A 18 7.17 11.73 7.69
CA GLY A 18 6.60 12.20 6.43
C GLY A 18 7.06 11.42 5.18
N GLN A 19 7.95 10.44 5.33
CA GLN A 19 8.39 9.59 4.23
C GLN A 19 7.24 8.68 3.75
N VAL A 20 6.97 8.68 2.44
CA VAL A 20 6.04 7.74 1.81
C VAL A 20 6.70 6.38 1.66
N LEU A 21 6.10 5.35 2.25
CA LEU A 21 6.55 3.96 2.10
C LEU A 21 5.95 3.31 0.86
N GLY A 22 4.72 3.69 0.53
CA GLY A 22 4.00 3.10 -0.57
C GLY A 22 2.51 3.38 -0.49
N TYR A 23 1.78 2.56 -1.23
CA TYR A 23 0.34 2.66 -1.41
C TYR A 23 -0.28 1.28 -1.21
N VAL A 24 -1.48 1.26 -0.67
CA VAL A 24 -2.34 0.08 -0.65
C VAL A 24 -3.54 0.38 -1.54
N GLU A 25 -3.88 -0.55 -2.42
CA GLU A 25 -5.00 -0.42 -3.36
C GLU A 25 -5.97 -1.58 -3.15
N HIS A 26 -7.27 -1.29 -3.02
CA HIS A 26 -8.33 -2.28 -3.01
C HIS A 26 -8.67 -2.65 -4.45
N ILE A 27 -8.52 -3.93 -4.78
CA ILE A 27 -8.80 -4.51 -6.07
C ILE A 27 -10.21 -5.09 -6.02
N GLU A 28 -11.17 -4.42 -6.66
CA GLU A 28 -12.58 -4.86 -6.74
C GLU A 28 -12.84 -5.89 -7.85
N ASN A 29 -11.82 -6.24 -8.65
CA ASN A 29 -11.96 -7.09 -9.84
C ASN A 29 -12.10 -8.60 -9.56
N GLY A 30 -12.31 -9.01 -8.31
CA GLY A 30 -12.40 -10.42 -7.91
C GLY A 30 -13.66 -10.75 -7.12
N ALA A 31 -13.99 -12.04 -7.03
CA ALA A 31 -15.09 -12.54 -6.19
C ALA A 31 -14.89 -12.27 -4.70
N LEU A 32 -13.66 -11.93 -4.29
CA LEU A 32 -13.27 -11.64 -2.93
C LEU A 32 -12.39 -10.38 -2.91
N PRO A 33 -12.56 -9.49 -1.90
CA PRO A 33 -11.79 -8.26 -1.78
C PRO A 33 -10.29 -8.56 -1.63
N ARG A 34 -9.45 -7.89 -2.41
CA ARG A 34 -7.98 -7.99 -2.32
C ARG A 34 -7.35 -6.62 -2.15
N PHE A 35 -6.27 -6.57 -1.37
CA PHE A 35 -5.48 -5.38 -1.13
C PHE A 35 -4.09 -5.58 -1.72
N GLN A 36 -3.75 -4.78 -2.72
CA GLN A 36 -2.44 -4.77 -3.36
C GLN A 36 -1.55 -3.71 -2.73
N ALA A 37 -0.42 -4.14 -2.16
CA ALA A 37 0.61 -3.25 -1.65
C ALA A 37 1.60 -2.89 -2.77
N LYS A 38 1.83 -1.60 -2.97
CA LYS A 38 2.80 -1.04 -3.93
C LYS A 38 3.83 -0.21 -3.18
N ARG A 39 5.09 -0.62 -3.19
CA ARG A 39 6.17 0.12 -2.55
C ARG A 39 6.81 1.09 -3.54
N LEU A 40 7.22 2.26 -3.05
CA LEU A 40 8.02 3.19 -3.83
C LEU A 40 9.45 2.65 -3.94
N ALA A 41 9.96 2.49 -5.16
CA ALA A 41 11.35 2.07 -5.37
C ALA A 41 12.31 3.12 -4.81
N SER A 42 13.47 2.68 -4.30
CA SER A 42 14.52 3.54 -3.73
C SER A 42 15.07 4.57 -4.73
N THR A 43 14.92 4.30 -6.03
CA THR A 43 15.31 5.20 -7.13
C THR A 43 14.22 6.23 -7.49
N GLY A 44 13.08 6.20 -6.80
CA GLY A 44 12.06 7.26 -6.81
C GLY A 44 11.21 7.38 -8.07
N ARG A 45 11.36 6.48 -9.06
CA ARG A 45 10.68 6.58 -10.37
C ARG A 45 9.68 5.49 -10.67
N SER A 46 9.56 4.48 -9.82
CA SER A 46 8.67 3.35 -10.05
C SER A 46 8.04 2.85 -8.77
N PHE A 47 6.84 2.29 -8.93
CA PHE A 47 6.18 1.49 -7.93
C PHE A 47 6.43 0.02 -8.24
N VAL A 48 6.79 -0.73 -7.22
CA VAL A 48 6.95 -2.18 -7.31
C VAL A 48 5.84 -2.82 -6.49
N ALA A 49 5.13 -3.77 -7.09
CA ALA A 49 4.16 -4.58 -6.35
C ALA A 49 4.91 -5.35 -5.26
N ALA A 50 4.60 -5.06 -4.01
CA ALA A 50 5.18 -5.72 -2.85
C ALA A 50 4.43 -7.03 -2.53
N GLY A 51 3.13 -7.07 -2.82
CA GLY A 51 2.30 -8.26 -2.65
C GLY A 51 0.80 -7.96 -2.75
N GLU A 52 0.01 -9.03 -2.77
CA GLU A 52 -1.44 -8.98 -2.67
C GLU A 52 -1.89 -9.72 -1.41
N PHE A 53 -2.85 -9.13 -0.70
CA PHE A 53 -3.30 -9.59 0.61
C PHE A 53 -4.84 -9.59 0.67
N TRP A 54 -5.40 -10.39 1.56
CA TRP A 54 -6.84 -10.43 1.81
C TRP A 54 -7.29 -9.39 2.84
N SER A 55 -6.35 -8.84 3.60
CA SER A 55 -6.58 -7.84 4.64
C SER A 55 -5.82 -6.56 4.33
N PHE A 56 -6.44 -5.42 4.62
CA PHE A 56 -5.77 -4.12 4.55
C PHE A 56 -4.58 -4.04 5.50
N ASP A 57 -4.72 -4.58 6.71
CA ASP A 57 -3.67 -4.53 7.75
C ASP A 57 -2.41 -5.31 7.33
N ASP A 58 -2.57 -6.51 6.76
CA ASP A 58 -1.46 -7.31 6.19
C ASP A 58 -0.71 -6.55 5.08
N ALA A 59 -1.46 -5.88 4.19
CA ALA A 59 -0.86 -5.08 3.12
C ALA A 59 -0.08 -3.88 3.66
N VAL A 60 -0.57 -3.24 4.72
CA VAL A 60 0.13 -2.16 5.40
C VAL A 60 1.39 -2.70 6.09
N ASP A 61 1.30 -3.78 6.86
CA ASP A 61 2.44 -4.39 7.56
C ASP A 61 3.55 -4.81 6.61
N CYS A 62 3.22 -5.35 5.43
CA CYS A 62 4.20 -5.62 4.37
C CYS A 62 5.02 -4.36 4.03
N LEU A 63 4.37 -3.20 3.90
CA LEU A 63 5.06 -1.94 3.64
C LEU A 63 5.87 -1.43 4.84
N ARG A 64 5.50 -1.82 6.08
CA ARG A 64 6.22 -1.44 7.30
C ARG A 64 7.54 -2.20 7.48
N PHE A 65 7.52 -3.51 7.24
CA PHE A 65 8.61 -4.43 7.58
C PHE A 65 9.55 -4.81 6.43
N SER A 66 9.19 -4.48 5.18
CA SER A 66 10.08 -4.72 4.04
C SER A 66 11.25 -3.74 3.96
#